data_AF-A0A2E6S487-F1
#
_entry.id   AF-A0A2E6S487-F1
#
_cell.length_a   1.000
_cell.length_b   1.000
_cell.length_c   1.000
_cell.angle_alpha   90.00
_cell.angle_beta   90.00
_cell.angle_gamma   90.00
#
_symmetry.space_group_name_H-M   'P 1'
#
loop_
_entity.id
_entity.type
_entity.pdbx_description
1 polymer ?
#
loop_
_entity_poly.entity_id
_entity_poly.type
_entity_poly.pdbx_seq_one_letter_code
_entity_poly.pdbx_strand_id
1 'polypeptide(L)'
;MITDWHPLIIHFPIALISTSVAFECLHFILKRDDLLSASWWTMFFGLISSLAAVASGIIDDSLIGHFGAVWPLWQNHGAMQILTIALFGLVFYIKNSKPKLSEEYNRYFLLAEVLLVGVLFYGAHLGAVLSGRA
;
A
#
# COMPACT_ATOMS: atom_id res chain seq x y z
N MET A 1 4.85 -24.75 0.74
CA MET A 1 5.67 -24.62 1.97
C MET A 1 6.49 -23.32 2.06
N ILE A 2 7.00 -22.74 0.96
CA ILE A 2 7.42 -21.31 0.92
C ILE A 2 6.41 -20.48 0.10
N THR A 3 5.84 -21.06 -0.96
CA THR A 3 4.79 -20.48 -1.82
C THR A 3 3.47 -20.17 -1.13
N ASP A 4 3.31 -20.57 0.13
CA ASP A 4 2.10 -20.28 0.92
C ASP A 4 2.28 -19.07 1.82
N TRP A 5 3.50 -18.49 1.85
CA TRP A 5 3.82 -17.37 2.73
C TRP A 5 3.34 -16.05 2.18
N HIS A 6 3.40 -15.83 0.86
CA HIS A 6 2.97 -14.57 0.26
C HIS A 6 1.52 -14.23 0.62
N PRO A 7 0.53 -15.14 0.49
CA PRO A 7 -0.85 -14.87 0.93
C PRO A 7 -0.99 -14.54 2.42
N LEU A 8 -0.09 -15.00 3.29
CA LEU A 8 -0.09 -14.65 4.71
C LEU A 8 0.48 -13.24 4.92
N ILE A 9 1.52 -12.87 4.18
CA ILE A 9 2.26 -11.62 4.35
C ILE A 9 1.51 -10.42 3.75
N ILE A 10 0.75 -10.59 2.65
CA ILE A 10 0.07 -9.48 1.96
C ILE A 10 -0.98 -8.76 2.83
N HIS A 11 -1.53 -9.42 3.85
CA HIS A 11 -2.54 -8.81 4.72
C HIS A 11 -1.96 -7.65 5.55
N PHE A 12 -0.69 -7.72 5.93
CA PHE A 12 -0.04 -6.68 6.73
C PHE A 12 0.01 -5.33 6.01
N PRO A 13 0.62 -5.19 4.81
CA PRO A 13 0.68 -3.90 4.13
C PRO A 13 -0.72 -3.40 3.75
N ILE A 14 -1.64 -4.27 3.32
CA ILE A 14 -3.02 -3.88 2.98
C ILE A 14 -3.71 -3.25 4.20
N ALA A 15 -3.68 -3.93 5.35
CA ALA A 15 -4.33 -3.45 6.56
C ALA A 15 -3.65 -2.21 7.13
N LEU A 16 -2.31 -2.20 7.23
CA LEU A 16 -1.56 -1.10 7.85
C LEU A 16 -1.65 0.19 7.03
N ILE A 17 -1.48 0.13 5.70
CA ILE A 17 -1.54 1.32 4.85
C ILE A 17 -2.95 1.89 4.81
N SER A 18 -3.98 1.04 4.64
CA SER A 18 -5.37 1.53 4.64
C SER A 18 -5.79 2.08 6.00
N THR A 19 -5.35 1.46 7.10
CA THR A 19 -5.59 1.96 8.46
C THR A 19 -4.89 3.29 8.73
N SER A 20 -3.68 3.49 8.19
CA SER A 20 -2.98 4.76 8.27
C SER A 20 -3.81 5.91 7.68
N VAL A 21 -4.29 5.73 6.46
CA VAL A 21 -5.13 6.73 5.78
C VAL A 21 -6.45 6.92 6.53
N ALA A 22 -7.02 5.86 7.11
CA ALA A 22 -8.20 5.96 7.96
C ALA A 22 -7.94 6.79 9.23
N PHE A 23 -6.81 6.61 9.91
CA PHE A 23 -6.43 7.44 11.07
C PHE A 23 -6.23 8.90 10.67
N GLU A 24 -5.67 9.17 9.50
CA GLU A 24 -5.53 10.54 9.02
C GLU A 24 -6.87 11.19 8.64
N CYS A 25 -7.79 10.42 8.05
CA CYS A 25 -9.17 10.87 7.86
C CYS A 25 -9.86 11.18 9.20
N LEU A 26 -9.69 10.31 10.19
CA LEU A 26 -10.21 10.53 11.54
C LEU A 26 -9.58 11.77 12.19
N HIS A 27 -8.27 11.99 12.02
CA HIS A 27 -7.62 13.22 12.46
C HIS A 27 -8.25 14.45 11.79
N PHE A 28 -8.49 14.39 10.48
CA PHE A 28 -9.10 15.48 9.74
C PHE A 28 -10.49 15.87 10.29
N ILE A 29 -11.26 14.91 10.80
CA ILE A 29 -12.59 15.12 11.38
C ILE A 29 -12.52 15.50 12.86
N LEU A 30 -11.77 14.73 13.65
CA LEU A 30 -11.76 14.80 15.12
C LEU A 30 -10.73 15.78 15.69
N LYS A 31 -9.78 16.23 14.88
CA LYS A 31 -8.71 17.18 15.26
C LYS A 31 -7.89 16.74 16.48
N ARG A 32 -7.63 15.43 16.62
CA ARG A 32 -6.76 14.88 17.67
C ARG A 32 -5.41 14.48 17.11
N ASP A 33 -4.33 14.93 17.73
CA ASP A 33 -2.96 14.75 17.21
C ASP A 33 -2.40 13.33 17.44
N ASP A 34 -2.96 12.57 18.37
CA ASP A 34 -2.63 11.16 18.59
C ASP A 34 -2.96 10.30 17.36
N LEU A 35 -3.99 10.69 16.60
CA LEU A 35 -4.36 10.04 15.34
C LEU A 35 -3.32 10.26 14.23
N LEU A 36 -2.61 11.40 14.21
CA LEU A 36 -1.49 11.59 13.27
C LEU A 36 -0.32 10.67 13.61
N SER A 37 -0.04 10.48 14.90
CA SER A 37 0.99 9.55 15.35
C SER A 37 0.63 8.11 14.95
N ALA A 38 -0.63 7.72 15.15
CA ALA A 38 -1.13 6.40 14.72
C ALA A 38 -1.05 6.23 13.20
N SER A 39 -1.47 7.24 12.42
CA SER A 39 -1.34 7.26 10.95
C SER A 39 0.11 7.06 10.52
N TRP A 40 1.04 7.80 11.12
CA TRP A 40 2.45 7.75 10.74
C TRP A 40 3.08 6.38 10.99
N TRP A 41 2.91 5.81 12.18
CA TRP A 41 3.48 4.51 12.53
C TRP A 41 2.88 3.38 11.70
N THR A 42 1.58 3.42 11.45
CA THR A 42 0.94 2.42 10.59
C THR A 42 1.38 2.53 9.14
N MET A 43 1.57 3.74 8.58
CA MET A 43 2.14 3.91 7.24
C MET A 43 3.57 3.35 7.19
N PHE A 44 4.40 3.71 8.17
CA PHE A 44 5.79 3.29 8.22
C PHE A 44 5.94 1.76 8.24
N PHE A 45 5.23 1.06 9.13
CA PHE A 45 5.24 -0.40 9.17
C PHE A 45 4.49 -1.03 7.99
N GLY A 46 3.50 -0.35 7.43
CA GLY A 46 2.85 -0.74 6.17
C GLY A 46 3.83 -0.76 4.99
N LEU A 47 4.67 0.25 4.86
CA LEU A 47 5.72 0.31 3.83
C LEU A 47 6.81 -0.75 4.07
N ILE A 48 7.23 -0.98 5.32
CA ILE A 48 8.20 -2.05 5.65
C ILE A 48 7.64 -3.43 5.30
N SER A 49 6.41 -3.73 5.73
CA SER A 49 5.77 -5.02 5.42
C SER A 49 5.49 -5.20 3.93
N SER A 50 5.30 -4.10 3.19
CA SER A 50 5.19 -4.12 1.74
C SER A 50 6.45 -4.65 1.06
N LEU A 51 7.65 -4.35 1.61
CA LEU A 51 8.90 -4.91 1.09
C LEU A 51 8.94 -6.44 1.23
N ALA A 52 8.45 -6.96 2.36
CA ALA A 52 8.33 -8.40 2.58
C ALA A 52 7.28 -9.05 1.65
N ALA A 53 6.16 -8.36 1.40
CA ALA A 53 5.13 -8.81 0.46
C ALA A 53 5.66 -8.86 -0.98
N VAL A 54 6.40 -7.83 -1.42
CA VAL A 54 7.02 -7.81 -2.75
C VAL A 54 8.07 -8.91 -2.88
N ALA A 55 8.96 -9.07 -1.88
CA ALA A 55 9.98 -10.11 -1.90
C ALA A 55 9.37 -11.52 -1.97
N SER A 56 8.36 -11.81 -1.14
CA SER A 56 7.67 -13.10 -1.17
C SER A 56 6.90 -13.33 -2.46
N GLY A 57 6.25 -12.30 -3.03
CA GLY A 57 5.56 -12.42 -4.31
C GLY A 57 6.49 -12.69 -5.48
N ILE A 58 7.68 -12.07 -5.48
CA ILE A 58 8.74 -12.34 -6.46
C ILE A 58 9.24 -13.79 -6.35
N ILE A 59 9.42 -14.30 -5.14
CA ILE A 59 9.81 -15.70 -4.91
C ILE A 59 8.75 -16.64 -5.48
N ASP A 60 7.48 -16.40 -5.15
CA ASP A 60 6.36 -17.23 -5.63
C ASP A 60 6.26 -17.21 -7.17
N ASP A 61 6.38 -16.03 -7.77
CA ASP A 61 6.32 -15.88 -9.22
C ASP A 61 7.53 -16.50 -9.94
N SER A 62 8.73 -16.45 -9.34
CA SER A 62 9.92 -17.08 -9.90
C SER A 62 9.84 -18.61 -9.93
N LEU A 63 9.02 -19.20 -9.05
CA LEU A 63 8.80 -20.65 -8.98
C LEU A 63 7.67 -21.12 -9.91
N ILE A 64 6.71 -20.23 -10.22
CA ILE A 64 5.52 -20.54 -11.03
C ILE A 64 5.66 -20.06 -12.50
N GLY A 65 6.53 -19.08 -12.77
CA GLY A 65 7.00 -18.70 -14.10
C GLY A 65 6.20 -17.59 -14.81
N HIS A 66 5.70 -16.56 -14.11
CA HIS A 66 4.97 -15.43 -14.74
C HIS A 66 5.75 -14.11 -14.84
N PHE A 67 7.07 -14.13 -14.59
CA PHE A 67 7.94 -12.95 -14.49
C PHE A 67 8.11 -12.06 -15.75
N GLY A 68 7.32 -12.26 -16.81
CA GLY A 68 7.57 -11.63 -18.12
C GLY A 68 6.72 -10.42 -18.48
N ALA A 69 5.49 -10.30 -17.96
CA ALA A 69 4.50 -9.37 -18.53
C ALA A 69 3.99 -8.34 -17.51
N VAL A 70 4.58 -7.13 -17.52
CA VAL A 70 4.12 -5.97 -16.73
C VAL A 70 2.86 -5.33 -17.35
N TRP A 71 2.61 -5.58 -18.64
CA TRP A 71 1.51 -4.98 -19.39
C TRP A 71 0.42 -6.00 -19.74
N PRO A 72 -0.87 -5.63 -19.66
CA PRO A 72 -1.40 -4.34 -19.21
C PRO A 72 -1.34 -4.16 -17.69
N LEU A 73 -0.87 -2.97 -17.26
CA LEU A 73 -0.64 -2.64 -15.85
C LEU A 73 -1.88 -2.93 -15.00
N TRP A 74 -3.05 -2.46 -15.43
CA TRP A 74 -4.32 -2.60 -14.71
C TRP A 74 -4.89 -4.03 -14.64
N GLN A 75 -4.23 -5.03 -15.23
CA GLN A 75 -4.58 -6.44 -15.10
C GLN A 75 -3.48 -7.23 -14.36
N ASN A 76 -2.34 -6.62 -14.09
CA ASN A 76 -1.24 -7.26 -13.39
C ASN A 76 -1.25 -6.87 -11.91
N HIS A 77 -1.57 -7.84 -11.05
CA HIS A 77 -1.56 -7.68 -9.59
C HIS A 77 -0.22 -7.12 -9.07
N GLY A 78 0.89 -7.79 -9.38
CA GLY A 78 2.21 -7.42 -8.86
C GLY A 78 2.64 -6.02 -9.27
N ALA A 79 2.45 -5.67 -10.55
CA ALA A 79 2.77 -4.34 -11.06
C ALA A 79 1.90 -3.25 -10.43
N MET A 80 0.59 -3.50 -10.27
CA MET A 80 -0.31 -2.58 -9.55
C MET A 80 0.11 -2.38 -8.10
N GLN A 81 0.48 -3.46 -7.40
CA GLN A 81 0.90 -3.38 -6.00
C GLN A 81 2.22 -2.61 -5.86
N ILE A 82 3.24 -2.94 -6.66
CA ILE A 82 4.53 -2.25 -6.64
C ILE A 82 4.35 -0.76 -6.94
N LEU A 83 3.55 -0.40 -7.95
CA LEU A 83 3.26 1.00 -8.26
C LEU A 83 2.56 1.69 -7.08
N THR A 84 1.55 1.06 -6.50
CA THR A 84 0.78 1.62 -5.39
C THR A 84 1.66 1.86 -4.16
N ILE A 85 2.50 0.88 -3.79
CA ILE A 85 3.45 1.00 -2.69
C ILE A 85 4.47 2.10 -2.96
N ALA A 86 4.98 2.21 -4.20
CA ALA A 86 5.92 3.27 -4.57
C ALA A 86 5.29 4.67 -4.45
N LEU A 87 4.01 4.82 -4.83
CA LEU A 87 3.28 6.08 -4.70
C LEU A 87 3.00 6.43 -3.23
N PHE A 88 2.60 5.47 -2.39
CA PHE A 88 2.50 5.69 -0.94
C PHE A 88 3.85 6.06 -0.32
N GLY A 89 4.93 5.38 -0.73
CA GLY A 89 6.29 5.69 -0.30
C GLY A 89 6.73 7.09 -0.70
N LEU A 90 6.38 7.52 -1.92
CA LEU A 90 6.66 8.89 -2.40
C LEU A 90 5.89 9.94 -1.59
N VAL A 91 4.59 9.73 -1.37
CA VAL A 91 3.75 10.62 -0.55
C VAL A 91 4.31 10.70 0.87
N PHE A 92 4.59 9.55 1.49
CA PHE A 92 5.16 9.47 2.83
C PHE A 92 6.52 10.20 2.90
N TYR A 93 7.40 9.98 1.92
CA TYR A 93 8.68 10.68 1.82
C TYR A 93 8.51 12.20 1.73
N ILE A 94 7.58 12.69 0.90
CA ILE A 94 7.32 14.13 0.75
C ILE A 94 6.80 14.73 2.06
N LYS A 95 5.83 14.09 2.73
CA LYS A 95 5.27 14.57 4.01
C LYS A 95 6.34 14.68 5.10
N ASN A 96 7.29 13.73 5.15
CA ASN A 96 8.39 13.76 6.12
C ASN A 96 9.52 14.72 5.74
N SER A 97 9.82 14.88 4.45
CA SER A 97 10.93 15.72 3.98
C SER A 97 10.55 17.19 3.82
N LYS A 98 9.27 17.48 3.63
CA LYS A 98 8.73 18.83 3.37
C LYS A 98 7.47 19.09 4.22
N PRO A 99 7.59 19.10 5.56
CA PRO A 99 6.44 19.19 6.46
C PRO A 99 5.58 20.44 6.23
N LYS A 100 6.20 21.60 5.95
CA LYS A 100 5.48 22.85 5.65
C LYS A 100 4.60 22.74 4.40
N LEU A 101 5.08 22.04 3.37
CA LEU A 101 4.32 21.81 2.13
C LEU A 101 3.16 20.84 2.40
N SER A 102 3.40 19.77 3.15
CA SER A 102 2.32 18.83 3.47
C SER A 102 1.26 19.43 4.38
N GLU A 103 1.63 20.33 5.29
CA GLU A 103 0.66 21.09 6.09
C GLU A 103 -0.19 22.03 5.23
N GLU A 104 0.43 22.82 4.36
CA GLU A 104 -0.25 23.78 3.48
C GLU A 104 -1.23 23.07 2.52
N TYR A 105 -0.84 21.92 1.97
CA TYR A 105 -1.61 21.17 0.97
C TYR A 105 -2.24 19.88 1.53
N ASN A 106 -2.41 19.77 2.85
CA ASN A 106 -2.80 18.53 3.53
C ASN A 106 -4.01 17.84 2.90
N ARG A 107 -5.08 18.59 2.60
CA ARG A 107 -6.31 18.04 1.99
C ARG A 107 -6.07 17.32 0.66
N TYR A 108 -5.09 17.77 -0.12
CA TYR A 108 -4.77 17.16 -1.42
C TYR A 108 -3.92 15.90 -1.25
N PHE A 109 -3.00 15.89 -0.28
CA PHE A 109 -2.29 14.67 0.11
C PHE A 109 -3.25 13.60 0.61
N LEU A 110 -4.15 13.96 1.53
CA LEU A 110 -5.15 13.05 2.06
C LEU A 110 -6.09 12.52 0.95
N LEU A 111 -6.56 13.38 0.05
CA LEU A 111 -7.36 12.94 -1.09
C LEU A 111 -6.59 11.96 -1.99
N ALA A 112 -5.32 12.23 -2.28
CA ALA A 112 -4.48 11.35 -3.07
C ALA A 112 -4.29 9.98 -2.36
N GLU A 113 -4.03 9.98 -1.06
CA GLU A 113 -3.89 8.77 -0.24
C GLU A 113 -5.19 7.94 -0.23
N VAL A 114 -6.36 8.57 -0.09
CA VAL A 114 -7.66 7.89 -0.18
C VAL A 114 -7.88 7.24 -1.54
N LEU A 115 -7.54 7.94 -2.63
CA LEU A 115 -7.61 7.38 -3.98
C LEU A 115 -6.63 6.20 -4.15
N LEU A 116 -5.41 6.33 -3.62
CA LEU A 116 -4.41 5.27 -3.62
C LEU A 116 -4.86 4.04 -2.81
N VAL A 117 -5.64 4.19 -1.73
CA VAL A 117 -6.27 3.05 -1.04
C VAL A 117 -7.24 2.31 -1.98
N GLY A 118 -7.99 3.03 -2.80
CA GLY A 118 -8.83 2.42 -3.83
C GLY A 118 -8.01 1.58 -4.83
N VAL A 119 -6.86 2.12 -5.27
CA VAL A 119 -5.92 1.40 -6.15
C VAL A 119 -5.30 0.19 -5.45
N LEU A 120 -4.94 0.31 -4.17
CA LEU A 120 -4.42 -0.77 -3.32
C LEU A 120 -5.40 -1.95 -3.26
N PHE A 121 -6.68 -1.65 -3.00
CA PHE A 121 -7.73 -2.66 -2.92
C PHE A 121 -8.05 -3.29 -4.28
N TYR A 122 -8.08 -2.50 -5.35
CA TYR A 122 -8.22 -3.05 -6.69
C TYR A 122 -7.04 -3.98 -7.06
N GLY A 123 -5.82 -3.56 -6.76
CA GLY A 123 -4.63 -4.43 -6.88
C GLY A 123 -4.80 -5.70 -6.05
N ALA A 124 -5.30 -5.63 -4.81
CA ALA A 124 -5.52 -6.79 -3.96
C ALA A 124 -6.59 -7.74 -4.55
N HIS A 125 -7.65 -7.19 -5.13
CA HIS A 125 -8.66 -7.96 -5.86
C HIS A 125 -8.05 -8.74 -7.03
N LEU A 126 -7.17 -8.12 -7.83
CA LEU A 126 -6.45 -8.84 -8.90
C LEU A 126 -5.63 -10.03 -8.34
N GLY A 127 -5.05 -9.89 -7.15
CA GLY A 127 -4.33 -10.99 -6.49
C GLY A 127 -5.27 -12.11 -6.01
N ALA A 128 -6.45 -11.77 -5.54
CA ALA A 128 -7.50 -12.75 -5.21
C ALA A 128 -7.98 -13.49 -6.48
N VAL A 129 -8.18 -12.79 -7.59
CA VAL A 129 -8.54 -13.40 -8.89
C VAL A 129 -7.44 -14.35 -9.36
N LEU A 130 -6.17 -13.90 -9.34
CA LEU A 130 -5.01 -14.71 -9.73
C LEU A 130 -4.87 -16.00 -8.92
N SER A 131 -5.23 -15.96 -7.63
CA SER A 131 -5.20 -17.13 -6.75
C SER A 131 -6.47 -17.99 -6.78
N GLY A 132 -7.46 -17.65 -7.61
CA GLY A 132 -8.73 -18.39 -7.72
C GLY A 132 -9.64 -18.22 -6.49
N ARG A 133 -9.56 -17.08 -5.79
CA ARG A 133 -10.25 -16.80 -4.52
C ARG A 133 -11.19 -15.58 -4.58
N ALA A 134 -11.47 -15.06 -5.77
CA ALA A 134 -12.34 -13.91 -6.01
C ALA A 134 -13.77 -14.30 -6.35
#